data_AF-A0A841BBQ6-F1
#
_entry.id   AF-A0A841BBQ6-F1
#
_cell.length_a   1.000
_cell.length_b   1.000
_cell.length_c   1.000
_cell.angle_alpha   90.00
_cell.angle_beta   90.00
_cell.angle_gamma   90.00
#
_symmetry.space_group_name_H-M   'P 1'
#
loop_
_entity.id
_entity.type
_entity.pdbx_description
1 polymer ?
#
loop_
_entity_poly.entity_id
_entity_poly.type
_entity_poly.pdbx_seq_one_letter_code
_entity_poly.pdbx_strand_id
1 'polypeptide(L)'
;MLTVCLALTLTSIPVTAAAQEAGTAGVRAPFCYEEPVQPKADVSDIKAGFQSSKWLQTIQAVYKRRWPSGEGLAIAQAKDKYFSQFVTKTSFNGLAESLMVAIHEETHMWDLDPSRTSWDVYMSAWINNSRKAMKVPLHGGFPRREILPLITDKLTDSMDGIYLRDQQQGSYRMQGVMAELNAGLMGLPAATVVAEYIQGVGASNSRDIAATNIRYLLLYLRVAKARYPDYWAKAKAQPELRELVLVEFLRAAYWLDQSAPYASKLGSADVDKIVAKNYAPENIAILEEFTGAKVNTSTQKNCST
;
A
#
# COMPACT_ATOMS: atom_id res chain seq x y z
N MET A 1 11.38 7.34 -52.76
CA MET A 1 9.91 7.21 -52.60
C MET A 1 9.50 5.87 -53.17
N LEU A 2 9.26 4.87 -52.32
CA LEU A 2 8.61 3.63 -52.69
C LEU A 2 7.75 3.16 -51.51
N THR A 3 6.45 3.11 -51.75
CA THR A 3 5.40 2.67 -50.84
C THR A 3 5.37 1.15 -50.83
N VAL A 4 5.40 0.53 -49.65
CA VAL A 4 4.99 -0.88 -49.48
C VAL A 4 3.97 -0.93 -48.35
N CYS A 5 2.71 -1.10 -48.76
CA CYS A 5 1.60 -1.47 -47.89
C CYS A 5 1.72 -2.95 -47.55
N LEU A 6 1.75 -3.29 -46.25
CA LEU A 6 1.50 -4.66 -45.79
C LEU A 6 0.13 -4.68 -45.10
N ALA A 7 -0.85 -5.24 -45.80
CA ALA A 7 -2.18 -5.51 -45.27
C ALA A 7 -2.14 -6.79 -44.42
N LEU A 8 -2.42 -6.67 -43.12
CA LEU A 8 -2.71 -7.81 -42.25
C LEU A 8 -4.22 -7.89 -42.06
N THR A 9 -4.78 -9.01 -42.50
CA THR A 9 -6.18 -9.39 -42.38
C THR A 9 -6.53 -9.62 -40.91
N LEU A 10 -7.42 -8.80 -40.37
CA LEU A 10 -8.06 -9.00 -39.07
C LEU A 10 -9.21 -9.99 -39.25
N THR A 11 -9.05 -11.22 -38.75
CA THR A 11 -10.17 -12.12 -38.50
C THR A 11 -10.86 -11.68 -37.21
N SER A 12 -12.09 -11.19 -37.33
CA SER A 12 -12.97 -10.86 -36.22
C SER A 12 -13.45 -12.14 -35.55
N ILE A 13 -12.90 -12.44 -34.37
CA ILE A 13 -13.50 -13.41 -33.44
C ILE A 13 -14.69 -12.70 -32.77
N PRO A 14 -15.90 -13.25 -32.80
CA PRO A 14 -17.01 -12.69 -32.05
C PRO A 14 -16.73 -12.83 -30.57
N VAL A 15 -16.46 -11.70 -29.90
CA VAL A 15 -16.52 -11.62 -28.45
C VAL A 15 -18.00 -11.64 -28.10
N THR A 16 -18.49 -12.80 -27.67
CA THR A 16 -19.76 -12.89 -26.96
C THR A 16 -19.64 -12.04 -25.69
N ALA A 17 -20.25 -10.86 -25.73
CA ALA A 17 -20.51 -10.08 -24.54
C ALA A 17 -21.33 -10.96 -23.58
N ALA A 18 -20.69 -11.41 -22.50
CA ALA A 18 -21.43 -11.92 -21.37
C ALA A 18 -22.28 -10.75 -20.85
N ALA A 19 -23.59 -10.87 -21.04
CA ALA A 19 -24.56 -9.95 -20.49
C ALA A 19 -24.29 -9.81 -18.98
N GLN A 20 -23.92 -8.61 -18.57
CA GLN A 20 -23.88 -8.23 -17.17
C GLN A 20 -25.33 -8.19 -16.70
N GLU A 21 -25.78 -9.29 -16.08
CA GLU A 21 -27.00 -9.27 -15.30
C GLU A 21 -26.88 -8.14 -14.28
N ALA A 22 -27.79 -7.18 -14.37
CA ALA A 22 -28.09 -6.25 -13.29
C ALA A 22 -28.69 -7.07 -12.13
N GLY A 23 -27.82 -7.75 -11.41
CA GLY A 23 -28.13 -8.55 -10.23
C GLY A 23 -28.07 -7.70 -8.97
N THR A 24 -29.09 -7.84 -8.15
CA THR A 24 -29.20 -7.46 -6.73
C THR A 24 -27.85 -7.30 -6.02
N ALA A 25 -27.75 -6.34 -5.08
CA ALA A 25 -26.63 -6.17 -4.15
C ALA A 25 -26.31 -7.49 -3.41
N GLY A 26 -25.55 -8.37 -4.07
CA GLY A 26 -25.14 -9.66 -3.54
C GLY A 26 -24.15 -9.40 -2.42
N VAL A 27 -24.36 -10.10 -1.31
CA VAL A 27 -23.42 -10.13 -0.18
C VAL A 27 -22.05 -10.56 -0.74
N ARG A 28 -21.05 -9.69 -0.62
CA ARG A 28 -19.67 -10.00 -1.06
C ARG A 28 -19.17 -11.19 -0.25
N ALA A 29 -18.55 -12.17 -0.90
CA ALA A 29 -17.98 -13.33 -0.20
C ALA A 29 -16.95 -12.89 0.86
N PRO A 30 -16.88 -13.56 2.01
CA PRO A 30 -15.83 -13.34 3.01
C PRO A 30 -14.44 -13.42 2.37
N PHE A 31 -13.55 -12.51 2.77
CA PHE A 31 -12.19 -12.42 2.27
C PHE A 31 -11.24 -12.06 3.40
N CYS A 32 -10.17 -12.82 3.57
CA CYS A 32 -9.07 -12.49 4.47
C CYS A 32 -7.84 -12.11 3.66
N TYR A 33 -7.18 -11.02 4.04
CA TYR A 33 -5.83 -10.76 3.54
C TYR A 33 -4.84 -11.67 4.27
N GLU A 34 -4.09 -12.43 3.48
CA GLU A 34 -2.97 -13.24 3.92
C GLU A 34 -1.91 -13.27 2.83
N GLU A 35 -0.66 -13.48 3.22
CA GLU A 35 0.42 -13.77 2.29
C GLU A 35 1.50 -14.63 2.95
N PRO A 36 2.26 -15.43 2.18
CA PRO A 36 3.37 -16.20 2.74
C PRO A 36 4.39 -15.29 3.43
N VAL A 37 4.61 -15.53 4.73
CA VAL A 37 5.62 -14.81 5.50
C VAL A 37 6.19 -15.71 6.59
N GLN A 38 7.49 -15.62 6.83
CA GLN A 38 8.20 -16.30 7.90
C GLN A 38 9.25 -15.36 8.50
N PRO A 39 8.85 -14.34 9.28
CA PRO A 39 9.77 -13.29 9.76
C PRO A 39 10.96 -13.83 10.57
N LYS A 40 10.79 -15.01 11.17
CA LYS A 40 11.79 -15.67 12.04
C LYS A 40 12.63 -16.75 11.33
N ALA A 41 12.42 -17.00 10.02
CA ALA A 41 13.25 -17.97 9.30
C ALA A 41 14.73 -17.54 9.38
N ASP A 42 15.64 -18.47 9.66
CA ASP A 42 17.05 -18.12 9.82
C ASP A 42 17.62 -17.54 8.52
N VAL A 43 18.40 -16.46 8.60
CA VAL A 43 19.13 -15.82 7.47
C VAL A 43 20.61 -15.59 7.81
N SER A 44 21.12 -16.32 8.82
CA SER A 44 22.51 -16.18 9.30
C SER A 44 23.55 -16.43 8.21
N ASP A 45 23.32 -17.41 7.33
CA ASP A 45 24.13 -17.70 6.13
C ASP A 45 24.15 -16.53 5.15
N ILE A 46 22.99 -15.92 4.88
CA ILE A 46 22.87 -14.78 3.97
C ILE A 46 23.59 -13.56 4.55
N LYS A 47 23.42 -13.32 5.86
CA LYS A 47 24.12 -12.25 6.59
C LYS A 47 25.63 -12.45 6.60
N ALA A 48 26.10 -13.67 6.85
CA ALA A 48 27.52 -14.00 6.85
C ALA A 48 28.16 -13.84 5.46
N GLY A 49 27.39 -14.09 4.39
CA GLY A 49 27.80 -13.92 3.00
C GLY A 49 27.65 -12.50 2.44
N PHE A 50 27.24 -11.51 3.25
CA PHE A 50 26.94 -10.17 2.75
C PHE A 50 28.16 -9.53 2.05
N GLN A 51 27.93 -9.01 0.85
CA GLN A 51 28.90 -8.23 0.07
C GLN A 51 28.20 -6.98 -0.44
N SER A 52 28.81 -5.79 -0.25
CA SER A 52 28.24 -4.51 -0.67
C SER A 52 27.90 -4.48 -2.17
N SER A 53 28.70 -5.13 -3.02
CA SER A 53 28.46 -5.24 -4.47
C SER A 53 27.30 -6.16 -4.83
N LYS A 54 26.80 -6.98 -3.89
CA LYS A 54 25.70 -7.93 -4.06
C LYS A 54 24.50 -7.61 -3.15
N TRP A 55 24.33 -6.34 -2.80
CA TRP A 55 23.27 -5.90 -1.88
C TRP A 55 21.87 -6.31 -2.37
N LEU A 56 21.58 -6.18 -3.67
CA LEU A 56 20.27 -6.51 -4.22
C LEU A 56 19.99 -8.02 -4.16
N GLN A 57 20.99 -8.85 -4.51
CA GLN A 57 20.90 -10.30 -4.36
C GLN A 57 20.73 -10.71 -2.90
N THR A 58 21.36 -9.98 -1.97
CA THR A 58 21.18 -10.20 -0.53
C THR A 58 19.73 -9.94 -0.12
N ILE A 59 19.15 -8.80 -0.52
CA ILE A 59 17.73 -8.48 -0.23
C ILE A 59 16.81 -9.54 -0.82
N GLN A 60 17.00 -9.88 -2.09
CA GLN A 60 16.19 -10.90 -2.77
C GLN A 60 16.27 -12.25 -2.05
N ALA A 61 17.45 -12.67 -1.60
CA ALA A 61 17.61 -13.92 -0.85
C ALA A 61 16.94 -13.88 0.54
N VAL A 62 17.06 -12.77 1.28
CA VAL A 62 16.39 -12.60 2.58
C VAL A 62 14.87 -12.64 2.39
N TYR A 63 14.34 -11.88 1.44
CA TYR A 63 12.91 -11.84 1.16
C TYR A 63 12.38 -13.14 0.60
N LYS A 64 13.11 -13.85 -0.26
CA LYS A 64 12.71 -15.19 -0.70
C LYS A 64 12.39 -16.11 0.47
N ARG A 65 13.21 -16.01 1.53
CA ARG A 65 13.08 -16.86 2.72
C ARG A 65 12.03 -16.37 3.70
N ARG A 66 11.89 -15.05 3.89
CA ARG A 66 11.04 -14.46 4.94
C ARG A 66 9.76 -13.81 4.44
N TRP A 67 9.73 -13.31 3.21
CA TRP A 67 8.62 -12.59 2.60
C TRP A 67 8.67 -12.66 1.05
N PRO A 68 8.22 -13.76 0.43
CA PRO A 68 8.31 -13.96 -1.02
C PRO A 68 7.68 -12.84 -1.88
N SER A 69 6.65 -12.16 -1.40
CA SER A 69 6.09 -10.99 -2.12
C SER A 69 7.09 -9.83 -2.20
N GLY A 70 7.91 -9.63 -1.16
CA GLY A 70 8.99 -8.66 -1.17
C GLY A 70 10.10 -9.01 -2.15
N GLU A 71 10.40 -10.30 -2.33
CA GLU A 71 11.35 -10.76 -3.34
C GLU A 71 10.85 -10.39 -4.74
N GLY A 72 9.58 -10.69 -5.04
CA GLY A 72 8.98 -10.36 -6.32
C GLY A 72 8.98 -8.86 -6.61
N LEU A 73 8.70 -8.02 -5.60
CA LEU A 73 8.80 -6.57 -5.74
C LEU A 73 10.25 -6.14 -6.00
N ALA A 74 11.21 -6.63 -5.21
CA ALA A 74 12.62 -6.28 -5.38
C ALA A 74 13.19 -6.72 -6.75
N ILE A 75 12.67 -7.81 -7.33
CA ILE A 75 12.97 -8.22 -8.70
C ILE A 75 12.32 -7.25 -9.71
N ALA A 76 11.07 -6.84 -9.50
CA ALA A 76 10.38 -5.90 -10.37
C ALA A 76 11.06 -4.52 -10.40
N GLN A 77 11.70 -4.12 -9.29
CA GLN A 77 12.43 -2.86 -9.11
C GLN A 77 13.92 -2.96 -9.47
N ALA A 78 14.44 -4.15 -9.80
CA ALA A 78 15.88 -4.40 -9.96
C ALA A 78 16.56 -3.54 -11.04
N LYS A 79 15.79 -2.99 -11.98
CA LYS A 79 16.28 -2.13 -13.06
C LYS A 79 16.11 -0.64 -12.79
N ASP A 80 15.52 -0.25 -11.66
CA ASP A 80 15.47 1.15 -11.28
C ASP A 80 16.88 1.61 -10.89
N LYS A 81 17.33 2.66 -11.58
CA LYS A 81 18.64 3.28 -11.32
C LYS A 81 18.70 4.01 -9.98
N TYR A 82 17.54 4.33 -9.40
CA TYR A 82 17.42 5.06 -8.14
C TYR A 82 17.39 4.16 -6.91
N PHE A 83 17.01 2.88 -7.03
CA PHE A 83 16.92 1.94 -5.89
C PHE A 83 18.15 1.97 -4.99
N SER A 84 19.32 1.98 -5.62
CA SER A 84 20.58 1.91 -4.90
C SER A 84 20.89 3.16 -4.04
N GLN A 85 20.17 4.27 -4.21
CA GLN A 85 20.33 5.52 -3.45
C GLN A 85 19.69 5.45 -2.06
N PHE A 86 18.67 4.60 -1.90
CA PHE A 86 17.95 4.43 -0.64
C PHE A 86 18.55 3.33 0.24
N VAL A 87 19.62 2.69 -0.22
CA VAL A 87 20.19 1.50 0.42
C VAL A 87 21.56 1.80 1.03
N THR A 88 21.72 1.48 2.32
CA THR A 88 23.03 1.53 2.99
C THR A 88 23.77 0.21 2.80
N LYS A 89 24.88 0.24 2.07
CA LYS A 89 25.61 -0.98 1.62
C LYS A 89 26.84 -1.30 2.46
N THR A 90 27.07 -0.58 3.56
CA THR A 90 28.29 -0.68 4.38
C THR A 90 28.34 -1.94 5.25
N SER A 91 27.18 -2.47 5.63
CA SER A 91 27.04 -3.72 6.40
C SER A 91 25.65 -4.31 6.18
N PHE A 92 25.45 -5.58 6.58
CA PHE A 92 24.12 -6.20 6.55
C PHE A 92 23.12 -5.47 7.45
N ASN A 93 23.54 -5.00 8.63
CA ASN A 93 22.67 -4.24 9.52
C ASN A 93 22.33 -2.86 8.93
N GLY A 94 23.29 -2.20 8.28
CA GLY A 94 23.03 -0.97 7.54
C GLY A 94 22.04 -1.19 6.40
N LEU A 95 22.18 -2.31 5.67
CA LEU A 95 21.23 -2.72 4.65
C LEU A 95 19.83 -2.87 5.26
N ALA A 96 19.68 -3.68 6.30
CA ALA A 96 18.43 -3.93 7.02
C ALA A 96 17.76 -2.63 7.50
N GLU A 97 18.55 -1.72 8.08
CA GLU A 97 18.11 -0.40 8.54
C GLU A 97 17.44 0.42 7.43
N SER A 98 17.97 0.31 6.22
CA SER A 98 17.52 1.09 5.06
C SER A 98 16.35 0.45 4.28
N LEU A 99 16.01 -0.81 4.55
CA LEU A 99 15.05 -1.55 3.72
C LEU A 99 13.64 -1.00 3.77
N MET A 100 13.20 -0.41 4.89
CA MET A 100 11.90 0.23 4.95
C MET A 100 11.79 1.33 3.90
N VAL A 101 12.70 2.31 3.96
CA VAL A 101 12.70 3.46 3.06
C VAL A 101 12.94 3.01 1.63
N ALA A 102 13.91 2.12 1.41
CA ALA A 102 14.22 1.65 0.05
C ALA A 102 13.02 0.99 -0.63
N ILE A 103 12.31 0.08 0.06
CA ILE A 103 11.14 -0.58 -0.53
C ILE A 103 9.94 0.37 -0.59
N HIS A 104 9.75 1.26 0.39
CA HIS A 104 8.71 2.29 0.36
C HIS A 104 8.85 3.19 -0.88
N GLU A 105 10.01 3.83 -1.05
CA GLU A 105 10.25 4.79 -2.14
C GLU A 105 10.26 4.11 -3.51
N GLU A 106 10.82 2.91 -3.62
CA GLU A 106 10.77 2.16 -4.88
C GLU A 106 9.35 1.66 -5.21
N THR A 107 8.48 1.51 -4.21
CA THR A 107 7.07 1.20 -4.47
C THR A 107 6.40 2.39 -5.17
N HIS A 108 6.72 3.63 -4.78
CA HIS A 108 6.29 4.81 -5.54
C HIS A 108 6.78 4.76 -6.99
N MET A 109 8.04 4.36 -7.23
CA MET A 109 8.57 4.24 -8.60
C MET A 109 7.82 3.19 -9.42
N TRP A 110 7.46 2.05 -8.80
CA TRP A 110 6.69 1.02 -9.48
C TRP A 110 5.24 1.47 -9.73
N ASP A 111 4.57 2.02 -8.72
CA ASP A 111 3.17 2.41 -8.75
C ASP A 111 2.93 3.58 -9.71
N LEU A 112 3.81 4.60 -9.69
CA LEU A 112 3.61 5.87 -10.40
C LEU A 112 4.22 5.90 -11.81
N ASP A 113 4.73 4.78 -12.30
CA ASP A 113 5.23 4.65 -13.67
C ASP A 113 4.14 5.03 -14.69
N PRO A 114 4.45 5.91 -15.67
CA PRO A 114 3.47 6.39 -16.66
C PRO A 114 2.80 5.32 -17.51
N SER A 115 3.39 4.12 -17.63
CA SER A 115 2.77 2.98 -18.32
C SER A 115 1.63 2.34 -17.51
N ARG A 116 1.59 2.57 -16.20
CA ARG A 116 0.68 1.94 -15.23
C ARG A 116 -0.26 2.94 -14.57
N THR A 117 0.12 4.21 -14.51
CA THR A 117 -0.57 5.26 -13.76
C THR A 117 -0.67 6.55 -14.56
N SER A 118 -1.82 7.22 -14.43
CA SER A 118 -2.03 8.58 -14.93
C SER A 118 -2.57 9.41 -13.76
N TRP A 119 -1.79 10.43 -13.37
CA TRP A 119 -2.03 11.17 -12.13
C TRP A 119 -3.46 11.72 -12.04
N ASP A 120 -4.13 11.43 -10.92
CA ASP A 120 -5.53 11.73 -10.62
C ASP A 120 -6.59 11.11 -11.56
N VAL A 121 -6.18 10.27 -12.52
CA VAL A 121 -7.11 9.57 -13.43
C VAL A 121 -7.24 8.10 -13.02
N TYR A 122 -6.13 7.37 -13.01
CA TYR A 122 -6.08 5.98 -12.57
C TYR A 122 -4.71 5.66 -11.95
N MET A 123 -4.69 4.71 -11.02
CA MET A 123 -3.46 4.23 -10.38
C MET A 123 -3.25 2.73 -10.55
N SER A 124 -2.03 2.29 -10.36
CA SER A 124 -1.71 0.89 -10.10
C SER A 124 -1.06 0.76 -8.72
N ALA A 125 -1.22 -0.40 -8.08
CA ALA A 125 -0.67 -0.70 -6.78
C ALA A 125 -0.13 -2.14 -6.75
N TRP A 126 1.13 -2.30 -6.36
CA TRP A 126 1.64 -3.62 -5.99
C TRP A 126 1.07 -4.04 -4.63
N ILE A 127 0.40 -5.20 -4.59
CA ILE A 127 -0.17 -5.73 -3.34
C ILE A 127 0.70 -6.88 -2.82
N ASN A 128 0.84 -7.95 -3.60
CA ASN A 128 1.70 -9.09 -3.28
C ASN A 128 2.08 -9.86 -4.57
N ASN A 129 2.73 -11.02 -4.44
CA ASN A 129 3.17 -11.79 -5.62
C ASN A 129 2.02 -12.29 -6.52
N SER A 130 0.87 -12.62 -5.95
CA SER A 130 -0.28 -13.15 -6.70
C SER A 130 -1.27 -12.06 -7.12
N ARG A 131 -1.13 -10.84 -6.59
CA ARG A 131 -2.13 -9.79 -6.72
C ARG A 131 -1.50 -8.42 -6.95
N LYS A 132 -2.02 -7.74 -7.98
CA LYS A 132 -1.73 -6.34 -8.29
C LYS A 132 -3.05 -5.66 -8.64
N ALA A 133 -3.20 -4.40 -8.27
CA ALA A 133 -4.28 -3.57 -8.78
C ALA A 133 -3.72 -2.77 -9.96
N MET A 134 -4.37 -2.85 -11.13
CA MET A 134 -3.87 -2.22 -12.36
C MET A 134 -4.90 -1.24 -12.89
N LYS A 135 -4.48 0.01 -13.16
CA LYS A 135 -5.31 1.07 -13.74
C LYS A 135 -6.67 1.26 -13.05
N VAL A 136 -6.67 1.22 -11.71
CA VAL A 136 -7.84 1.49 -10.87
C VAL A 136 -8.31 2.93 -11.07
N PRO A 137 -9.54 3.18 -11.53
CA PRO A 137 -10.04 4.53 -11.76
C PRO A 137 -10.19 5.29 -10.44
N LEU A 138 -9.65 6.52 -10.38
CA LEU A 138 -9.70 7.38 -9.20
C LEU A 138 -10.72 8.51 -9.32
N HIS A 139 -11.07 8.91 -10.55
CA HIS A 139 -11.98 10.04 -10.83
C HIS A 139 -11.56 11.35 -10.15
N GLY A 140 -10.26 11.55 -9.97
CA GLY A 140 -9.68 12.66 -9.24
C GLY A 140 -9.97 12.60 -7.74
N GLY A 141 -10.74 13.58 -7.26
CA GLY A 141 -11.03 13.80 -5.85
C GLY A 141 -10.78 15.26 -5.46
N PHE A 142 -10.45 15.46 -4.19
CA PHE A 142 -10.22 16.78 -3.60
C PHE A 142 -8.90 16.76 -2.82
N PRO A 143 -8.28 17.92 -2.55
CA PRO A 143 -7.04 18.00 -1.77
C PRO A 143 -7.12 17.26 -0.43
N ARG A 144 -6.18 16.36 -0.16
CA ARG A 144 -6.19 15.54 1.07
C ARG A 144 -6.08 16.37 2.34
N ARG A 145 -5.56 17.61 2.28
CA ARG A 145 -5.58 18.55 3.42
C ARG A 145 -6.98 18.81 3.98
N GLU A 146 -8.03 18.60 3.19
CA GLU A 146 -9.41 18.83 3.64
C GLU A 146 -9.87 17.86 4.72
N ILE A 147 -9.11 16.81 5.03
CA ILE A 147 -9.36 15.93 6.18
C ILE A 147 -8.86 16.51 7.50
N LEU A 148 -7.97 17.52 7.48
CA LEU A 148 -7.37 18.11 8.68
C LEU A 148 -8.39 18.49 9.76
N PRO A 149 -9.54 19.12 9.43
CA PRO A 149 -10.54 19.46 10.44
C PRO A 149 -11.14 18.26 11.20
N LEU A 150 -11.02 17.04 10.67
CA LEU A 150 -11.47 15.82 11.34
C LEU A 150 -10.42 15.23 12.30
N ILE A 151 -9.19 15.76 12.30
CA ILE A 151 -8.10 15.34 13.19
C ILE A 151 -8.09 16.30 14.38
N THR A 152 -8.68 15.87 15.50
CA THR A 152 -8.84 16.67 16.73
C THR A 152 -7.87 16.28 17.84
N ASP A 153 -6.97 15.34 17.56
CA ASP A 153 -5.90 14.88 18.45
C ASP A 153 -4.53 15.22 17.84
N LYS A 154 -3.45 14.85 18.54
CA LYS A 154 -2.07 15.06 18.09
C LYS A 154 -1.34 13.76 17.72
N LEU A 155 -2.08 12.65 17.56
CA LEU A 155 -1.48 11.32 17.39
C LEU A 155 -0.65 11.22 16.10
N THR A 156 -0.99 12.02 15.09
CA THR A 156 -0.36 12.00 13.76
C THR A 156 0.33 13.33 13.42
N ASP A 157 0.56 14.23 14.37
CA ASP A 157 0.93 15.64 14.09
C ASP A 157 2.18 15.80 13.20
N SER A 158 3.20 14.95 13.38
CA SER A 158 4.39 14.96 12.52
C SER A 158 4.06 14.61 11.07
N MET A 159 3.22 13.59 10.86
CA MET A 159 2.75 13.17 9.54
C MET A 159 1.70 14.12 8.97
N ASP A 160 0.88 14.75 9.80
CA ASP A 160 -0.05 15.80 9.39
C ASP A 160 0.74 16.96 8.78
N GLY A 161 1.87 17.32 9.40
CA GLY A 161 2.81 18.31 8.88
C GLY A 161 3.28 18.01 7.46
N ILE A 162 3.73 16.78 7.22
CA ILE A 162 4.28 16.34 5.93
C ILE A 162 3.19 16.17 4.89
N TYR A 163 2.11 15.44 5.20
CA TYR A 163 1.17 14.98 4.19
C TYR A 163 -0.01 15.91 3.98
N LEU A 164 -0.40 16.67 5.01
CA LEU A 164 -1.64 17.44 4.99
C LEU A 164 -1.44 18.95 5.04
N ARG A 165 -0.51 19.44 5.88
CA ARG A 165 -0.26 20.88 6.07
C ARG A 165 0.73 21.44 5.06
N ASP A 166 1.68 20.64 4.59
CA ASP A 166 2.58 21.04 3.51
C ASP A 166 1.80 21.45 2.25
N GLN A 167 2.30 22.48 1.56
CA GLN A 167 1.59 23.10 0.46
C GLN A 167 1.45 22.16 -0.74
N GLN A 168 2.49 21.40 -1.08
CA GLN A 168 2.45 20.51 -2.23
C GLN A 168 1.77 19.19 -1.85
N GLN A 169 2.28 18.52 -0.83
CA GLN A 169 1.80 17.25 -0.35
C GLN A 169 0.32 17.33 0.06
N GLY A 170 -0.11 18.39 0.74
CA GLY A 170 -1.50 18.58 1.13
C GLY A 170 -2.45 18.86 -0.05
N SER A 171 -1.92 19.18 -1.25
CA SER A 171 -2.73 19.41 -2.46
C SER A 171 -3.05 18.13 -3.23
N TYR A 172 -2.32 17.04 -2.97
CA TYR A 172 -2.58 15.75 -3.61
C TYR A 172 -3.97 15.23 -3.25
N ARG A 173 -4.59 14.50 -4.17
CA ARG A 173 -5.97 13.99 -4.04
C ARG A 173 -5.95 12.52 -3.63
N MET A 174 -6.99 11.77 -4.01
CA MET A 174 -7.11 10.34 -3.73
C MET A 174 -5.86 9.55 -4.13
N GLN A 175 -5.22 9.91 -5.25
CA GLN A 175 -3.97 9.27 -5.67
C GLN A 175 -2.86 9.41 -4.63
N GLY A 176 -2.63 10.60 -4.08
CA GLY A 176 -1.61 10.80 -3.06
C GLY A 176 -1.94 10.13 -1.73
N VAL A 177 -3.22 9.97 -1.40
CA VAL A 177 -3.64 9.20 -0.21
C VAL A 177 -3.33 7.71 -0.39
N MET A 178 -3.70 7.15 -1.55
CA MET A 178 -3.53 5.72 -1.83
C MET A 178 -2.07 5.34 -2.13
N ALA A 179 -1.30 6.19 -2.80
CA ALA A 179 0.11 5.93 -3.10
C ALA A 179 0.96 5.86 -1.81
N GLU A 180 0.82 6.84 -0.90
CA GLU A 180 1.51 6.82 0.39
C GLU A 180 1.10 5.63 1.26
N LEU A 181 -0.19 5.28 1.24
CA LEU A 181 -0.69 4.09 1.92
C LEU A 181 -0.03 2.82 1.38
N ASN A 182 -0.09 2.59 0.06
CA ASN A 182 0.46 1.37 -0.54
C ASN A 182 1.97 1.26 -0.34
N ALA A 183 2.72 2.35 -0.52
CA ALA A 183 4.15 2.40 -0.23
C ALA A 183 4.44 2.10 1.25
N GLY A 184 3.64 2.65 2.17
CA GLY A 184 3.69 2.32 3.60
C GLY A 184 3.47 0.82 3.86
N LEU A 185 2.50 0.21 3.17
CA LEU A 185 2.21 -1.22 3.28
C LEU A 185 3.22 -2.13 2.56
N MET A 186 4.15 -1.59 1.78
CA MET A 186 5.35 -2.30 1.31
C MET A 186 6.57 -2.04 2.21
N GLY A 187 6.70 -0.85 2.78
CA GLY A 187 7.79 -0.50 3.70
C GLY A 187 7.71 -1.22 5.05
N LEU A 188 6.51 -1.33 5.63
CA LEU A 188 6.32 -2.04 6.90
C LEU A 188 6.76 -3.52 6.85
N PRO A 189 6.31 -4.34 5.90
CA PRO A 189 6.81 -5.71 5.78
C PRO A 189 8.31 -5.80 5.52
N ALA A 190 8.86 -4.91 4.67
CA ALA A 190 10.29 -4.83 4.40
C ALA A 190 11.11 -4.67 5.68
N ALA A 191 10.67 -3.80 6.60
CA ALA A 191 11.28 -3.62 7.92
C ALA A 191 11.04 -4.84 8.83
N THR A 192 9.82 -5.36 8.85
CA THR A 192 9.38 -6.40 9.77
C THR A 192 10.20 -7.67 9.64
N VAL A 193 10.52 -8.07 8.40
CA VAL A 193 11.27 -9.32 8.14
C VAL A 193 12.77 -9.21 8.36
N VAL A 194 13.29 -8.04 8.75
CA VAL A 194 14.70 -7.86 9.15
C VAL A 194 14.81 -7.12 10.48
N ALA A 195 13.72 -7.01 11.23
CA ALA A 195 13.62 -6.10 12.38
C ALA A 195 14.66 -6.40 13.48
N GLU A 196 15.13 -7.64 13.62
CA GLU A 196 16.18 -7.98 14.58
C GLU A 196 17.55 -7.37 14.23
N TYR A 197 17.78 -7.00 12.97
CA TYR A 197 19.03 -6.43 12.48
C TYR A 197 19.03 -4.90 12.39
N ILE A 198 17.87 -4.28 12.59
CA ILE A 198 17.68 -2.82 12.66
C ILE A 198 18.16 -2.35 14.04
N GLN A 199 19.09 -1.39 14.04
CA GLN A 199 19.78 -0.89 15.23
C GLN A 199 19.58 0.61 15.45
N GLY A 200 19.19 1.35 14.42
CA GLY A 200 18.98 2.79 14.44
C GLY A 200 17.50 3.18 14.34
N VAL A 201 17.27 4.36 13.76
CA VAL A 201 15.95 4.99 13.62
C VAL A 201 15.37 4.93 12.20
N GLY A 202 16.11 4.39 11.22
CA GLY A 202 15.80 4.42 9.80
C GLY A 202 14.50 3.71 9.41
N ALA A 203 14.04 2.74 10.23
CA ALA A 203 12.75 2.08 10.08
C ALA A 203 11.77 2.36 11.24
N SER A 204 12.09 3.34 12.10
CA SER A 204 11.38 3.52 13.38
C SER A 204 9.95 4.03 13.28
N ASN A 205 9.53 4.48 12.10
CA ASN A 205 8.18 4.99 11.83
C ASN A 205 7.38 4.08 10.86
N SER A 206 7.86 2.88 10.55
CA SER A 206 7.21 1.96 9.59
C SER A 206 5.73 1.71 9.94
N ARG A 207 5.45 1.45 11.22
CA ARG A 207 4.10 1.20 11.73
C ARG A 207 3.26 2.47 11.76
N ASP A 208 3.86 3.61 12.10
CA ASP A 208 3.19 4.91 12.06
C ASP A 208 2.71 5.25 10.65
N ILE A 209 3.55 5.01 9.63
CA ILE A 209 3.22 5.32 8.22
C ILE A 209 1.99 4.50 7.81
N ALA A 210 1.99 3.20 8.08
CA ALA A 210 0.88 2.31 7.76
C ALA A 210 -0.41 2.70 8.51
N ALA A 211 -0.33 2.88 9.83
CA ALA A 211 -1.50 3.20 10.65
C ALA A 211 -2.09 4.57 10.31
N THR A 212 -1.24 5.56 10.08
CA THR A 212 -1.65 6.95 9.78
C THR A 212 -2.25 7.08 8.39
N ASN A 213 -1.66 6.46 7.36
CA ASN A 213 -2.21 6.57 6.01
C ASN A 213 -3.54 5.81 5.86
N ILE A 214 -3.78 4.74 6.63
CA ILE A 214 -5.13 4.16 6.76
C ILE A 214 -6.09 5.15 7.38
N ARG A 215 -5.69 5.85 8.46
CA ARG A 215 -6.51 6.92 9.05
C ARG A 215 -6.88 7.96 8.01
N TYR A 216 -5.92 8.41 7.21
CA TYR A 216 -6.15 9.41 6.17
C TYR A 216 -7.12 8.93 5.11
N LEU A 217 -6.98 7.68 4.63
CA LEU A 217 -7.95 7.09 3.71
C LEU A 217 -9.37 7.11 4.28
N LEU A 218 -9.55 6.66 5.52
CA LEU A 218 -10.87 6.60 6.17
C LEU A 218 -11.48 8.00 6.34
N LEU A 219 -10.69 8.99 6.77
CA LEU A 219 -11.13 10.38 6.89
C LEU A 219 -11.42 11.01 5.52
N TYR A 220 -10.64 10.67 4.49
CA TYR A 220 -10.86 11.12 3.13
C TYR A 220 -12.20 10.59 2.59
N LEU A 221 -12.51 9.32 2.81
CA LEU A 221 -13.82 8.75 2.46
C LEU A 221 -14.97 9.47 3.21
N ARG A 222 -14.78 9.85 4.47
CA ARG A 222 -15.80 10.61 5.23
C ARG A 222 -16.05 11.99 4.62
N VAL A 223 -14.97 12.72 4.28
CA VAL A 223 -15.08 14.03 3.62
C VAL A 223 -15.70 13.88 2.23
N ALA A 224 -15.32 12.85 1.46
CA ALA A 224 -15.89 12.55 0.15
C ALA A 224 -17.42 12.41 0.25
N LYS A 225 -17.91 11.58 1.17
CA LYS A 225 -19.35 11.39 1.37
C LYS A 225 -20.06 12.67 1.83
N ALA A 226 -19.47 13.40 2.77
CA ALA A 226 -20.13 14.54 3.40
C ALA A 226 -20.16 15.80 2.53
N ARG A 227 -19.12 16.02 1.72
CA ARG A 227 -18.89 17.31 1.02
C ARG A 227 -18.80 17.17 -0.51
N TYR A 228 -18.59 15.96 -1.02
CA TYR A 228 -18.38 15.70 -2.44
C TYR A 228 -19.27 14.55 -2.95
N PRO A 229 -20.61 14.65 -2.85
CA PRO A 229 -21.53 13.55 -3.13
C PRO A 229 -21.39 13.00 -4.56
N ASP A 230 -21.15 13.85 -5.56
CA ASP A 230 -20.94 13.43 -6.95
C ASP A 230 -19.65 12.61 -7.12
N TYR A 231 -18.57 13.03 -6.48
CA TYR A 231 -17.31 12.28 -6.47
C TYR A 231 -17.48 10.96 -5.72
N TRP A 232 -18.11 10.99 -4.53
CA TRP A 232 -18.40 9.80 -3.75
C TRP A 232 -19.17 8.76 -4.56
N ALA A 233 -20.24 9.18 -5.25
CA ALA A 233 -21.04 8.28 -6.10
C ALA A 233 -20.20 7.67 -7.23
N LYS A 234 -19.39 8.49 -7.92
CA LYS A 234 -18.50 8.02 -9.01
C LYS A 234 -17.44 7.04 -8.51
N ALA A 235 -16.76 7.36 -7.42
CA ALA A 235 -15.72 6.53 -6.82
C ALA A 235 -16.29 5.21 -6.28
N LYS A 236 -17.41 5.26 -5.56
CA LYS A 236 -18.10 4.08 -5.03
C LYS A 236 -18.68 3.20 -6.14
N ALA A 237 -18.98 3.73 -7.31
CA ALA A 237 -19.40 2.93 -8.46
C ALA A 237 -18.26 2.09 -9.07
N GLN A 238 -16.99 2.33 -8.71
CA GLN A 238 -15.84 1.60 -9.25
C GLN A 238 -15.56 0.33 -8.42
N PRO A 239 -15.84 -0.89 -8.92
CA PRO A 239 -15.59 -2.11 -8.17
C PRO A 239 -14.10 -2.30 -7.83
N GLU A 240 -13.19 -1.90 -8.72
CA GLU A 240 -11.75 -2.02 -8.54
C GLU A 240 -11.24 -1.11 -7.41
N LEU A 241 -11.78 0.11 -7.29
CA LEU A 241 -11.40 1.02 -6.21
C LEU A 241 -11.97 0.55 -4.87
N ARG A 242 -13.21 0.06 -4.85
CA ARG A 242 -13.82 -0.56 -3.67
C ARG A 242 -13.01 -1.75 -3.18
N GLU A 243 -12.55 -2.57 -4.10
CA GLU A 243 -11.70 -3.72 -3.80
C GLU A 243 -10.32 -3.30 -3.29
N LEU A 244 -9.65 -2.34 -3.94
CA LEU A 244 -8.35 -1.86 -3.49
C LEU A 244 -8.43 -1.26 -2.07
N VAL A 245 -9.43 -0.41 -1.80
CA VAL A 245 -9.65 0.18 -0.47
C VAL A 245 -9.85 -0.91 0.60
N LEU A 246 -10.65 -1.93 0.31
CA LEU A 246 -10.86 -3.04 1.23
C LEU A 246 -9.55 -3.81 1.49
N VAL A 247 -8.82 -4.14 0.43
CA VAL A 247 -7.56 -4.90 0.53
C VAL A 247 -6.52 -4.15 1.33
N GLU A 248 -6.30 -2.86 1.05
CA GLU A 248 -5.33 -2.04 1.78
C GLU A 248 -5.68 -1.97 3.27
N PHE A 249 -6.97 -1.83 3.62
CA PHE A 249 -7.41 -1.87 5.03
C PHE A 249 -7.10 -3.20 5.73
N LEU A 250 -7.47 -4.32 5.10
CA LEU A 250 -7.25 -5.66 5.67
C LEU A 250 -5.75 -6.01 5.72
N ARG A 251 -5.00 -5.58 4.72
CA ARG A 251 -3.54 -5.75 4.62
C ARG A 251 -2.81 -4.96 5.69
N ALA A 252 -3.25 -3.73 5.99
CA ALA A 252 -2.70 -2.96 7.10
C ALA A 252 -2.90 -3.68 8.44
N ALA A 253 -4.10 -4.23 8.67
CA ALA A 253 -4.37 -5.02 9.87
C ALA A 253 -3.44 -6.24 9.97
N TYR A 254 -3.25 -6.97 8.87
CA TYR A 254 -2.34 -8.11 8.79
C TYR A 254 -0.90 -7.72 9.15
N TRP A 255 -0.34 -6.70 8.50
CA TRP A 255 1.06 -6.32 8.72
C TRP A 255 1.31 -5.62 10.06
N LEU A 256 0.32 -4.93 10.62
CA LEU A 256 0.39 -4.42 11.99
C LEU A 256 0.42 -5.54 13.03
N ASP A 257 -0.26 -6.66 12.78
CA ASP A 257 -0.19 -7.85 13.63
C ASP A 257 1.17 -8.56 13.50
N GLN A 258 1.62 -8.83 12.26
CA GLN A 258 2.93 -9.46 12.01
C GLN A 258 4.12 -8.67 12.59
N SER A 259 4.01 -7.34 12.63
CA SER A 259 5.06 -6.46 13.17
C SER A 259 4.93 -6.14 14.65
N ALA A 260 3.86 -6.60 15.33
CA ALA A 260 3.63 -6.34 16.75
C ALA A 260 4.77 -6.76 17.68
N PRO A 261 5.49 -7.89 17.46
CA PRO A 261 6.65 -8.25 18.28
C PRO A 261 7.80 -7.22 18.25
N TYR A 262 7.80 -6.32 17.26
CA TYR A 262 8.79 -5.27 17.09
C TYR A 262 8.18 -3.86 17.21
N ALA A 263 7.02 -3.73 17.85
CA ALA A 263 6.26 -2.47 17.88
C ALA A 263 7.08 -1.27 18.38
N SER A 264 7.85 -1.45 19.47
CA SER A 264 8.69 -0.38 20.03
C SER A 264 9.90 0.00 19.17
N LYS A 265 10.26 -0.83 18.18
CA LYS A 265 11.35 -0.57 17.25
C LYS A 265 10.86 0.04 15.94
N LEU A 266 9.69 -0.40 15.47
CA LEU A 266 9.15 -0.05 14.15
C LEU A 266 8.07 1.02 14.20
N GLY A 267 7.70 1.52 15.38
CA GLY A 267 6.75 2.59 15.51
C GLY A 267 6.81 3.36 16.82
N SER A 268 6.11 4.48 16.86
CA SER A 268 5.89 5.27 18.07
C SER A 268 4.95 4.57 19.06
N ALA A 269 4.90 5.11 20.28
CA ALA A 269 3.96 4.68 21.32
C ALA A 269 2.48 5.00 20.99
N ASP A 270 2.22 5.80 19.96
CA ASP A 270 0.87 6.21 19.58
C ASP A 270 0.22 5.32 18.52
N VAL A 271 0.97 4.40 17.89
CA VAL A 271 0.47 3.49 16.84
C VAL A 271 -0.83 2.80 17.26
N ASP A 272 -0.89 2.22 18.46
CA ASP A 272 -2.09 1.50 18.90
C ASP A 272 -3.29 2.43 19.09
N LYS A 273 -3.06 3.69 19.47
CA LYS A 273 -4.10 4.72 19.57
C LYS A 273 -4.57 5.16 18.18
N ILE A 274 -3.67 5.27 17.21
CA ILE A 274 -4.01 5.56 15.81
C ILE A 274 -4.85 4.41 15.24
N VAL A 275 -4.44 3.16 15.48
CA VAL A 275 -5.22 1.98 15.09
C VAL A 275 -6.59 2.01 15.74
N ALA A 276 -6.71 2.34 17.03
CA ALA A 276 -8.02 2.48 17.67
C ALA A 276 -8.91 3.54 16.97
N LYS A 277 -8.35 4.64 16.47
CA LYS A 277 -9.09 5.62 15.64
C LYS A 277 -9.54 5.01 14.31
N ASN A 278 -8.71 4.20 13.65
CA ASN A 278 -9.07 3.54 12.38
C ASN A 278 -10.28 2.62 12.55
N TYR A 279 -10.40 1.97 13.71
CA TYR A 279 -11.52 1.08 14.05
C TYR A 279 -12.67 1.78 14.78
N ALA A 280 -12.68 3.11 14.86
CA ALA A 280 -13.83 3.85 15.40
C ALA A 280 -15.10 3.56 14.57
N PRO A 281 -16.30 3.48 15.19
CA PRO A 281 -17.52 3.08 14.51
C PRO A 281 -17.81 3.86 13.22
N GLU A 282 -17.58 5.16 13.22
CA GLU A 282 -17.80 6.02 12.06
C GLU A 282 -16.81 5.78 10.92
N ASN A 283 -15.60 5.31 11.22
CA ASN A 283 -14.57 4.97 10.23
C ASN A 283 -14.79 3.56 9.67
N ILE A 284 -15.26 2.62 10.48
CA ILE A 284 -15.71 1.32 9.97
C ILE A 284 -16.96 1.49 9.11
N ALA A 285 -17.95 2.26 9.55
CA ALA A 285 -19.18 2.48 8.78
C ALA A 285 -18.91 3.08 7.39
N ILE A 286 -17.99 4.06 7.27
CA ILE A 286 -17.66 4.63 5.95
C ILE A 286 -16.93 3.63 5.05
N LEU A 287 -16.04 2.80 5.62
CA LEU A 287 -15.33 1.77 4.88
C LEU A 287 -16.30 0.72 4.35
N GLU A 288 -17.17 0.20 5.20
CA GLU A 288 -18.14 -0.82 4.82
C GLU A 288 -19.16 -0.28 3.81
N GLU A 289 -19.58 0.98 3.96
CA GLU A 289 -20.47 1.62 2.98
C GLU A 289 -19.79 1.84 1.64
N PHE A 290 -18.51 2.25 1.62
CA PHE A 290 -17.76 2.45 0.39
C PHE A 290 -17.54 1.11 -0.31
N THR A 291 -16.97 0.14 0.40
CA THR A 291 -16.53 -1.15 -0.15
C THR A 291 -17.68 -2.12 -0.38
N GLY A 292 -18.79 -1.97 0.35
CA GLY A 292 -19.91 -2.92 0.39
C GLY A 292 -19.58 -4.24 1.09
N ALA A 293 -18.48 -4.30 1.84
CA ALA A 293 -18.07 -5.47 2.62
C ALA A 293 -18.20 -5.17 4.11
N LYS A 294 -18.63 -6.14 4.92
CA LYS A 294 -18.53 -6.04 6.38
C LYS A 294 -17.14 -6.47 6.81
N VAL A 295 -16.53 -5.76 7.75
CA VAL A 295 -15.17 -6.10 8.23
C VAL A 295 -15.21 -6.63 9.65
N ASN A 296 -14.36 -7.61 9.95
CA ASN A 296 -14.25 -8.09 11.32
C ASN A 296 -13.48 -7.06 12.16
N THR A 297 -14.12 -6.55 13.21
CA THR A 297 -13.55 -5.54 14.12
C THR A 297 -13.06 -6.15 15.44
N SER A 298 -13.33 -7.43 15.68
CA SER A 298 -13.06 -8.13 16.93
C SER A 298 -11.78 -8.97 16.85
N THR A 299 -11.89 -10.19 16.31
CA THR A 299 -10.81 -11.16 16.07
C THR A 299 -10.53 -11.25 14.57
N GLN A 300 -9.29 -11.47 14.14
CA GLN A 300 -8.93 -11.55 12.71
C GLN A 300 -9.31 -10.28 11.92
N LYS A 301 -8.78 -9.14 12.37
CA LYS A 301 -9.03 -7.81 11.78
C LYS A 301 -8.58 -7.66 10.32
N ASN A 302 -7.89 -8.67 9.79
CA ASN A 302 -7.51 -8.83 8.38
C ASN A 302 -8.59 -9.55 7.54
N CYS A 303 -9.79 -9.78 8.06
CA CYS A 303 -10.89 -10.45 7.34
C CYS A 303 -12.16 -9.59 7.19
N SER A 304 -12.89 -9.83 6.10
CA SER A 304 -14.28 -9.43 5.87
C SER A 304 -15.26 -10.58 6.09
N THR A 305 -16.51 -10.28 6.40
CA THR A 305 -17.60 -11.23 6.70
C THR A 305 -18.79 -11.08 5.78
#